data_AF-A0A411DYR5-F1
#
_entry.id   AF-A0A411DYR5-F1
#
_cell.length_a   1.000
_cell.length_b   1.000
_cell.length_c   1.000
_cell.angle_alpha   90.00
_cell.angle_beta   90.00
_cell.angle_gamma   90.00
#
_symmetry.space_group_name_H-M   'P 1'
#
loop_
_entity.id
_entity.type
_entity.pdbx_description
1 polymer ?
#
loop_
_entity_poly.entity_id
_entity_poly.type
_entity_poly.pdbx_seq_one_letter_code
_entity_poly.pdbx_strand_id
1 'polypeptide(L)'
;MLADRIKSAVASCAVGALAAHLVATVLQNTPDSYNQDLRKFTGGWPIPGWRFFAPNPGVQNVHLLVRETAGDGPTPWRDVTPVVPHGWTQVLYNPRSRGPKALFDAMQQLSVMSANQADFAWVTQSLPYELVLAASRAAAAEGAQALQFLLMNVFPSAPAEHRMKPILTSEWIPLGASARMTGASG
;
A
#
# COMPACT_ATOMS: atom_id res chain seq x y z
N MET A 1 1.38 -39.63 48.24
CA MET A 1 2.64 -40.04 47.57
C MET A 1 2.51 -40.18 46.06
N LEU A 2 1.77 -41.16 45.51
CA LEU A 2 1.62 -41.31 44.03
C LEU A 2 0.85 -40.14 43.40
N ALA A 3 -0.26 -39.72 44.02
CA ALA A 3 -1.06 -38.59 43.55
C ALA A 3 -0.28 -37.26 43.54
N ASP A 4 0.60 -37.04 44.52
CA ASP A 4 1.40 -35.82 44.61
C ASP A 4 2.51 -35.78 43.56
N ARG A 5 3.10 -36.95 43.25
CA ARG A 5 4.05 -37.10 42.14
C ARG A 5 3.39 -36.84 40.78
N ILE A 6 2.17 -37.33 40.58
CA ILE A 6 1.40 -37.08 39.35
C ILE A 6 1.07 -35.58 39.22
N LYS A 7 0.59 -34.94 40.29
CA LYS A 7 0.31 -33.49 40.29
C LYS A 7 1.55 -32.66 39.96
N SER A 8 2.69 -32.99 40.55
CA SER A 8 3.95 -32.30 40.29
C SER A 8 4.45 -32.49 38.86
N ALA A 9 4.32 -33.70 38.31
CA ALA A 9 4.65 -33.98 36.91
C ALA A 9 3.74 -33.20 35.95
N VAL A 10 2.43 -33.20 36.18
CA VAL A 10 1.46 -32.44 35.36
C VAL A 10 1.74 -30.95 35.42
N ALA A 11 2.01 -30.41 36.62
CA ALA A 11 2.36 -29.00 36.80
C ALA A 11 3.65 -28.63 36.03
N SER A 12 4.68 -29.48 36.11
CA SER A 12 5.95 -29.26 35.40
C SER A 12 5.76 -29.26 33.88
N CYS A 13 4.97 -30.20 33.35
CA CYS A 13 4.62 -30.23 31.93
C CYS A 13 3.83 -28.99 31.50
N ALA A 14 2.87 -28.55 32.31
CA ALA A 14 2.06 -27.36 32.01
C ALA A 14 2.92 -26.09 31.99
N VAL A 15 3.83 -25.93 32.95
CA VAL A 15 4.78 -24.80 33.00
C VAL A 15 5.71 -24.83 31.79
N GLY A 16 6.23 -26.00 31.42
CA GLY A 16 7.08 -26.15 30.23
C GLY A 16 6.36 -25.78 28.94
N ALA A 17 5.11 -26.21 28.77
CA ALA A 17 4.29 -25.86 27.60
C ALA A 17 4.01 -24.36 27.51
N LEU A 18 3.69 -23.71 28.64
CA LEU A 18 3.48 -22.26 28.68
C LEU A 18 4.77 -21.48 28.39
N ALA A 19 5.91 -21.91 28.94
CA ALA A 19 7.20 -21.28 28.68
C ALA A 19 7.60 -21.41 27.20
N ALA A 20 7.44 -22.59 26.61
CA ALA A 20 7.68 -22.81 25.20
C ALA A 20 6.75 -21.95 24.32
N HIS A 21 5.47 -21.84 24.68
CA HIS A 21 4.51 -21.00 23.98
C HIS A 21 4.85 -19.51 24.04
N LEU A 22 5.30 -19.03 25.21
CA LEU A 22 5.76 -17.65 25.37
C LEU A 22 7.01 -17.37 24.53
N VAL A 23 8.00 -18.26 24.56
CA VAL A 23 9.24 -18.11 23.76
C VAL A 23 8.91 -18.10 22.27
N ALA A 24 8.06 -19.02 21.80
CA ALA A 24 7.62 -19.05 20.42
C ALA A 24 6.87 -17.76 20.02
N THR A 25 6.04 -17.22 20.93
CA THR A 25 5.35 -15.93 20.73
C THR A 25 6.33 -14.78 20.60
N VAL A 26 7.33 -14.69 21.49
CA VAL A 26 8.34 -13.63 21.43
C VAL A 26 9.13 -13.71 20.13
N LEU A 27 9.60 -14.90 19.75
CA LEU A 27 10.37 -15.11 18.51
C LEU A 27 9.53 -14.77 17.26
N GLN A 28 8.27 -15.20 17.17
CA GLN A 28 7.35 -14.89 16.07
C GLN A 28 7.12 -13.36 15.93
N ASN A 29 7.20 -12.62 17.03
CA ASN A 29 6.99 -11.18 17.08
C ASN A 29 8.30 -10.36 17.03
N THR A 30 9.46 -10.96 16.76
CA THR A 30 10.73 -10.22 16.53
C THR A 30 10.73 -9.47 15.17
N PRO A 31 11.55 -8.40 15.01
CA PRO A 31 11.52 -7.52 13.83
C PRO A 31 11.67 -8.22 12.47
N ASP A 32 11.12 -7.62 11.41
CA ASP A 32 10.99 -8.15 10.02
C ASP A 32 12.26 -8.72 9.38
N SER A 33 13.46 -8.40 9.86
CA SER A 33 14.72 -8.89 9.29
C SER A 33 14.93 -10.40 9.43
N TYR A 34 14.21 -11.06 10.34
CA TYR A 34 14.33 -12.49 10.63
C TYR A 34 13.01 -13.23 10.47
N ASN A 35 12.35 -13.09 9.31
CA ASN A 35 11.05 -13.72 8.98
C ASN A 35 11.05 -15.25 9.15
N GLN A 36 10.88 -15.72 10.39
CA GLN A 36 10.76 -17.12 10.74
C GLN A 36 9.27 -17.44 10.92
N ASP A 37 8.69 -18.13 9.95
CA ASP A 37 7.33 -18.64 10.04
C ASP A 37 7.27 -19.83 11.02
N LEU A 38 7.28 -19.53 12.32
CA LEU A 38 7.32 -20.54 13.38
C LEU A 38 6.00 -21.33 13.50
N ARG A 39 4.92 -20.89 12.85
CA ARG A 39 3.63 -21.59 12.82
C ARG A 39 3.77 -23.05 12.36
N LYS A 40 4.73 -23.33 11.46
CA LYS A 40 5.02 -24.69 10.97
C LYS A 40 5.51 -25.65 12.06
N PHE A 41 6.10 -25.12 13.14
CA PHE A 41 6.67 -25.90 14.23
C PHE A 41 5.76 -25.97 15.47
N THR A 42 4.60 -25.31 15.44
CA THR A 42 3.70 -25.19 16.59
C THR A 42 2.64 -26.27 16.68
N GLY A 43 2.59 -27.21 15.73
CA GLY A 43 1.66 -28.34 15.76
C GLY A 43 0.18 -27.92 15.80
N GLY A 44 -0.16 -26.73 15.31
CA GLY A 44 -1.52 -26.18 15.35
C GLY A 44 -1.84 -25.35 16.60
N TRP A 45 -0.89 -25.14 17.52
CA TRP A 45 -1.08 -24.23 18.65
C TRP A 45 -1.12 -22.77 18.16
N PRO A 46 -2.21 -22.02 18.40
CA PRO A 46 -2.32 -20.64 17.92
C PRO A 46 -1.32 -19.74 18.65
N ILE A 47 -0.37 -19.16 17.92
CA ILE A 47 0.53 -18.11 18.43
C ILE A 47 -0.10 -16.74 18.15
N PRO A 48 -0.26 -15.87 19.17
CA PRO A 48 -0.76 -14.52 18.96
C PRO A 48 0.27 -13.66 18.20
N GLY A 49 -0.21 -12.95 17.17
CA GLY A 49 0.57 -11.97 16.42
C GLY A 49 0.17 -10.55 16.83
N TRP A 50 1.11 -9.76 17.34
CA TRP A 50 0.93 -8.35 17.69
C TRP A 50 1.88 -7.44 16.92
N ARG A 51 2.33 -7.89 15.74
CA ARG A 51 3.11 -7.09 14.78
C ARG A 51 2.23 -5.97 14.20
N PHE A 52 1.87 -5.00 15.03
CA PHE A 52 1.07 -3.83 14.65
C PHE A 52 1.91 -2.54 14.63
N PHE A 53 3.20 -2.64 14.96
CA PHE A 53 4.16 -1.55 14.85
C PHE A 53 5.10 -1.84 13.69
N ALA A 54 4.72 -1.37 12.50
CA ALA A 54 5.64 -1.30 11.37
C ALA A 54 6.91 -0.58 11.85
N PRO A 55 8.12 -1.16 11.72
CA PRO A 55 9.35 -0.61 12.32
C PRO A 55 9.67 0.83 11.91
N ASN A 56 9.10 1.30 10.79
CA ASN A 56 9.27 2.67 10.31
C ASN A 56 7.94 3.20 9.74
N PRO A 57 6.99 3.60 10.61
CA PRO A 57 5.67 3.99 10.17
C PRO A 57 5.73 5.34 9.43
N GLY A 58 5.11 5.42 8.25
CA GLY A 58 4.76 6.70 7.61
C GLY A 58 5.92 7.62 7.24
N VAL A 59 7.11 7.08 6.94
CA VAL A 59 8.28 7.91 6.57
C VAL A 59 8.19 8.57 5.19
N GLN A 60 7.25 8.13 4.37
CA GLN A 60 7.05 8.62 3.02
C GLN A 60 5.57 8.73 2.66
N ASN A 61 5.25 9.76 1.89
CA ASN A 61 3.96 9.94 1.23
C ASN A 61 4.15 9.66 -0.26
N VAL A 62 3.23 8.91 -0.87
CA VAL A 62 3.22 8.75 -2.33
C VAL A 62 2.22 9.74 -2.90
N HIS A 63 2.68 10.54 -3.85
CA HIS A 63 1.87 11.50 -4.60
C HIS A 63 1.66 11.02 -6.03
N LEU A 64 0.43 11.19 -6.53
CA LEU A 64 0.06 11.00 -7.93
C LEU A 64 0.07 12.36 -8.62
N LEU A 65 1.03 12.56 -9.51
CA LEU A 65 1.13 13.75 -10.35
C LEU A 65 0.64 13.40 -11.76
N VAL A 66 -0.12 14.29 -12.37
CA VAL A 66 -0.55 14.17 -13.77
C VAL A 66 -0.12 15.37 -14.57
N ARG A 67 0.17 15.16 -15.85
CA ARG A 67 0.29 16.22 -16.84
C ARG A 67 -0.38 15.79 -18.13
N GLU A 68 -0.87 16.76 -18.85
CA GLU A 68 -1.60 16.59 -20.11
C GLU A 68 -0.86 17.28 -21.25
N THR A 69 -1.12 16.85 -22.48
CA THR A 69 -0.77 17.63 -23.68
C THR A 69 -2.04 18.20 -24.32
N ALA A 70 -1.98 19.49 -24.62
CA ALA A 70 -3.05 20.25 -25.23
C ALA A 70 -2.48 21.13 -26.37
N GLY A 71 -1.98 20.49 -27.43
CA GLY A 71 -1.47 21.17 -28.64
C GLY A 71 -0.15 21.94 -28.48
N ASP A 72 -0.04 22.80 -27.47
CA ASP A 72 1.11 23.68 -27.18
C ASP A 72 2.21 23.00 -26.34
N GLY A 73 2.11 21.68 -26.17
CA GLY A 73 3.07 20.87 -25.42
C GLY A 73 2.58 20.41 -24.04
N PRO A 74 3.46 19.76 -23.25
CA PRO A 74 3.11 19.23 -21.94
C PRO A 74 2.83 20.36 -20.93
N THR A 75 1.69 20.25 -20.25
CA THR A 75 1.35 21.09 -19.10
C THR A 75 2.29 20.82 -17.91
N PRO A 76 2.41 21.76 -16.95
CA PRO A 76 3.08 21.52 -15.69
C PRO A 76 2.44 20.35 -14.92
N TRP A 77 3.25 19.65 -14.11
CA TRP A 77 2.75 18.59 -13.24
C TRP A 77 1.74 19.13 -12.22
N ARG A 78 0.58 18.49 -12.15
CA ARG A 78 -0.50 18.78 -11.20
C ARG A 78 -0.64 17.61 -10.22
N ASP A 79 -0.61 17.90 -8.92
CA ASP A 79 -0.89 16.89 -7.90
C ASP A 79 -2.40 16.61 -7.84
N VAL A 80 -2.75 15.34 -8.04
CA VAL A 80 -4.14 14.84 -8.02
C VAL A 80 -4.34 13.78 -6.93
N THR A 81 -3.41 13.70 -5.98
CA THR A 81 -3.52 12.81 -4.82
C THR A 81 -4.80 13.15 -4.03
N PRO A 82 -5.70 12.18 -3.78
CA PRO A 82 -6.97 12.48 -3.12
C PRO A 82 -6.78 13.06 -1.72
N VAL A 83 -7.43 14.19 -1.46
CA VAL A 83 -7.51 14.76 -0.12
C VAL A 83 -8.57 13.99 0.68
N VAL A 84 -8.17 13.37 1.78
CA VAL A 84 -9.11 12.72 2.70
C VAL A 84 -9.58 13.75 3.73
N PRO A 85 -10.88 14.09 3.77
CA PRO A 85 -11.39 15.00 4.79
C PRO A 85 -11.22 14.41 6.19
N HIS A 86 -10.94 15.26 7.19
CA HIS A 86 -10.80 14.85 8.59
C HIS A 86 -11.91 15.49 9.42
N GLY A 87 -12.92 14.71 9.80
CA GLY A 87 -14.03 15.16 10.64
C GLY A 87 -14.39 14.11 11.68
N TRP A 88 -14.93 14.55 12.83
CA TRP A 88 -15.25 13.67 13.96
C TRP A 88 -16.24 12.55 13.59
N THR A 89 -17.18 12.81 12.71
CA THR A 89 -18.14 11.80 12.21
C THR A 89 -17.47 10.69 11.40
N GLN A 90 -16.32 10.98 10.78
CA GLN A 90 -15.55 10.00 10.01
C GLN A 90 -14.74 9.03 10.89
N VAL A 91 -14.55 9.36 12.17
CA VAL A 91 -13.98 8.41 13.15
C VAL A 91 -14.94 7.25 13.39
N LEU A 92 -16.24 7.54 13.43
CA LEU A 92 -17.29 6.54 13.65
C LEU A 92 -17.62 5.77 12.36
N TYR A 93 -17.69 6.46 11.22
CA TYR A 93 -18.04 5.84 9.95
C TYR A 93 -17.54 6.65 8.75
N ASN A 94 -16.65 6.06 7.93
CA ASN A 94 -16.10 6.70 6.73
C ASN A 94 -16.20 5.80 5.50
N PRO A 95 -17.38 5.67 4.87
CA PRO A 95 -17.54 4.85 3.68
C PRO A 95 -16.82 5.44 2.46
N ARG A 96 -16.63 6.76 2.42
CA ARG A 96 -16.01 7.49 1.31
C ARG A 96 -14.47 7.37 1.29
N SER A 97 -13.84 6.87 2.35
CA SER A 97 -12.39 6.65 2.38
C SER A 97 -11.92 5.44 1.59
N ARG A 98 -12.83 4.54 1.20
CA ARG A 98 -12.46 3.30 0.49
C ARG A 98 -11.76 3.56 -0.85
N GLY A 99 -12.22 4.54 -1.62
CA GLY A 99 -11.61 4.92 -2.90
C GLY A 99 -10.18 5.48 -2.74
N PRO A 100 -9.99 6.56 -1.96
CA PRO A 100 -8.67 7.08 -1.64
C PRO A 100 -7.72 6.03 -1.05
N LYS A 101 -8.22 5.15 -0.18
CA LYS A 101 -7.43 4.06 0.40
C LYS A 101 -7.02 3.02 -0.66
N ALA A 102 -7.92 2.63 -1.55
CA ALA A 102 -7.61 1.70 -2.63
C ALA A 102 -6.56 2.27 -3.60
N LEU A 103 -6.67 3.56 -3.96
CA LEU A 103 -5.66 4.23 -4.78
C LEU A 103 -4.32 4.31 -4.03
N PHE A 104 -4.33 4.66 -2.75
CA PHE A 104 -3.13 4.68 -1.92
C PHE A 104 -2.45 3.31 -1.88
N ASP A 105 -3.22 2.23 -1.66
CA ASP A 105 -2.68 0.87 -1.62
C ASP A 105 -2.10 0.45 -2.98
N ALA A 106 -2.75 0.82 -4.10
CA ALA A 106 -2.24 0.60 -5.44
C ALA A 106 -0.91 1.34 -5.69
N MET A 107 -0.83 2.62 -5.30
CA MET A 107 0.40 3.41 -5.39
C MET A 107 1.55 2.81 -4.55
N GLN A 108 1.25 2.33 -3.34
CA GLN A 108 2.23 1.66 -2.47
C GLN A 108 2.72 0.35 -3.09
N GLN A 109 1.83 -0.46 -3.66
CA GLN A 109 2.21 -1.70 -4.34
C GLN A 109 3.13 -1.42 -5.53
N LEU A 110 2.84 -0.40 -6.35
CA LEU A 110 3.73 0.02 -7.43
C LEU A 110 5.09 0.53 -6.92
N SER A 111 5.11 1.24 -5.79
CA SER A 111 6.37 1.63 -5.14
C SER A 111 7.21 0.43 -4.74
N VAL A 112 6.60 -0.63 -4.20
CA VAL A 112 7.29 -1.86 -3.82
C VAL A 112 7.78 -2.61 -5.06
N MET A 113 6.97 -2.70 -6.12
CA MET A 113 7.37 -3.34 -7.39
C MET A 113 8.56 -2.62 -8.02
N SER A 114 8.54 -1.28 -8.07
CA SER A 114 9.65 -0.46 -8.57
C SER A 114 10.92 -0.65 -7.72
N ALA A 115 10.80 -0.63 -6.38
CA ALA A 115 11.93 -0.85 -5.48
C ALA A 115 12.58 -2.24 -5.62
N ASN A 116 11.79 -3.26 -5.96
CA ASN A 116 12.26 -4.61 -6.23
C ASN A 116 12.77 -4.82 -7.67
N GLN A 117 12.95 -3.74 -8.44
CA GLN A 117 13.43 -3.78 -9.83
C GLN A 117 12.56 -4.67 -10.73
N ALA A 118 11.25 -4.70 -10.48
CA ALA A 118 10.33 -5.41 -11.36
C ALA A 118 10.40 -4.84 -12.79
N ASP A 119 10.30 -5.72 -13.79
CA ASP A 119 10.24 -5.33 -15.19
C ASP A 119 9.08 -4.37 -15.42
N PHE A 120 9.32 -3.27 -16.15
CA PHE A 120 8.32 -2.28 -16.49
C PHE A 120 7.12 -2.91 -17.22
N ALA A 121 7.34 -3.92 -18.07
CA ALA A 121 6.27 -4.64 -18.74
C ALA A 121 5.35 -5.38 -17.76
N TRP A 122 5.92 -5.91 -16.68
CA TRP A 122 5.15 -6.56 -15.62
C TRP A 122 4.38 -5.55 -14.78
N VAL A 123 4.97 -4.39 -14.52
CA VAL A 123 4.34 -3.30 -13.78
C VAL A 123 3.11 -2.78 -14.53
N THR A 124 3.20 -2.54 -15.84
CA THR A 124 2.10 -1.97 -16.64
C THR A 124 0.90 -2.92 -16.81
N GLN A 125 1.12 -4.24 -16.68
CA GLN A 125 0.06 -5.26 -16.75
C GLN A 125 -0.57 -5.57 -15.37
N SER A 126 -0.14 -4.89 -14.32
CA SER A 126 -0.60 -5.15 -12.96
C SER A 126 -1.89 -4.40 -12.63
N LEU A 127 -2.76 -5.00 -11.81
CA LEU A 127 -3.97 -4.34 -11.30
C LEU A 127 -3.68 -2.99 -10.60
N PRO A 128 -2.60 -2.83 -9.81
CA PRO A 128 -2.24 -1.54 -9.23
C PRO A 128 -2.00 -0.46 -10.28
N TYR A 129 -1.37 -0.81 -11.40
CA TYR A 129 -1.15 0.13 -12.51
C TYR A 129 -2.47 0.55 -13.15
N GLU A 130 -3.39 -0.40 -13.39
CA GLU A 130 -4.72 -0.08 -13.93
C GLU A 130 -5.52 0.86 -13.02
N LEU A 131 -5.47 0.65 -11.70
CA LEU A 131 -6.16 1.51 -10.73
C LEU A 131 -5.58 2.94 -10.73
N VAL A 132 -4.27 3.08 -10.76
CA VAL A 132 -3.60 4.39 -10.85
C VAL A 132 -3.89 5.06 -12.19
N LEU A 133 -3.90 4.29 -13.29
CA LEU A 133 -4.26 4.79 -14.61
C LEU A 133 -5.71 5.28 -14.64
N ALA A 134 -6.66 4.52 -14.09
CA ALA A 134 -8.06 4.91 -14.02
C ALA A 134 -8.25 6.19 -13.20
N ALA A 135 -7.58 6.31 -12.05
CA ALA A 135 -7.59 7.52 -11.25
C ALA A 135 -6.98 8.73 -11.99
N SER A 136 -5.88 8.50 -12.72
CA SER A 136 -5.21 9.54 -13.52
C SER A 136 -6.10 10.03 -14.67
N ARG A 137 -6.82 9.12 -15.35
CA ARG A 137 -7.80 9.47 -16.38
C ARG A 137 -8.98 10.23 -15.81
N ALA A 138 -9.48 9.85 -14.63
CA ALA A 138 -10.58 10.56 -13.96
C ALA A 138 -10.19 12.00 -13.55
N ALA A 139 -8.90 12.26 -13.35
CA ALA A 139 -8.37 13.58 -13.01
C ALA A 139 -7.89 14.39 -14.23
N ALA A 140 -8.03 13.84 -15.45
CA ALA A 140 -7.61 14.49 -16.68
C ALA A 140 -8.55 15.67 -17.03
N ALA A 141 -7.98 16.74 -17.56
CA ALA A 141 -8.71 17.89 -18.04
C ALA A 141 -9.56 17.53 -19.27
N GLU A 142 -10.73 18.17 -19.37
CA GLU A 142 -11.60 18.06 -20.53
C GLU A 142 -10.86 18.55 -21.78
N GLY A 143 -10.85 17.73 -22.84
CA GLY A 143 -10.20 18.05 -24.11
C GLY A 143 -8.68 17.78 -24.18
N ALA A 144 -8.08 17.24 -23.11
CA ALA A 144 -6.69 16.76 -23.17
C ALA A 144 -6.55 15.62 -24.20
N GLN A 145 -5.49 15.65 -25.02
CA GLN A 145 -5.27 14.68 -26.10
C GLN A 145 -4.52 13.43 -25.61
N ALA A 146 -3.60 13.62 -24.68
CA ALA A 146 -2.92 12.55 -23.98
C ALA A 146 -2.60 12.98 -22.55
N LEU A 147 -2.49 12.01 -21.66
CA LEU A 147 -2.04 12.22 -20.29
C LEU A 147 -0.75 11.44 -20.04
N GLN A 148 -0.01 11.88 -19.05
CA GLN A 148 1.07 11.13 -18.43
C GLN A 148 0.95 11.29 -16.93
N PHE A 149 1.20 10.22 -16.19
CA PHE A 149 1.23 10.27 -14.73
C PHE A 149 2.62 9.93 -14.20
N LEU A 150 2.92 10.46 -13.02
CA LEU A 150 4.16 10.26 -12.29
C LEU A 150 3.81 9.96 -10.83
N LEU A 151 4.32 8.83 -10.34
CA LEU A 151 4.29 8.51 -8.92
C LEU A 151 5.57 9.04 -8.26
N MET A 152 5.41 9.82 -7.20
CA MET A 152 6.50 10.48 -6.50
C MET A 152 6.46 10.11 -5.02
N ASN A 153 7.57 9.58 -4.49
CA ASN A 153 7.75 9.48 -3.05
C ASN A 153 8.25 10.81 -2.49
N VAL A 154 7.60 11.27 -1.44
CA VAL A 154 7.99 12.45 -0.67
C VAL A 154 8.36 12.00 0.75
N PHE A 155 9.59 12.31 1.19
CA PHE A 155 10.11 12.01 2.52
C PHE A 155 10.18 13.30 3.34
N PRO A 156 9.15 13.68 4.13
CA PRO A 156 9.08 14.99 4.77
C PRO A 156 10.28 15.28 5.67
N SER A 157 10.77 14.25 6.36
CA SER A 157 11.89 14.34 7.31
C SER A 157 13.28 14.26 6.65
N ALA A 158 13.37 14.01 5.33
CA ALA A 158 14.65 13.91 4.64
C ALA A 158 15.22 15.31 4.25
N PRO A 159 16.54 15.43 4.08
CA PRO A 159 17.18 16.60 3.49
C PRO A 159 16.57 16.94 2.12
N ALA A 160 16.59 18.21 1.74
CA ALA A 160 15.89 18.71 0.54
C ALA A 160 16.26 17.93 -0.74
N GLU A 161 17.53 17.57 -0.89
CA GLU A 161 18.06 16.82 -2.03
C GLU A 161 17.55 15.36 -2.13
N HIS A 162 17.10 14.78 -1.01
CA HIS A 162 16.59 13.40 -0.92
C HIS A 162 15.08 13.33 -0.66
N ARG A 163 14.42 14.49 -0.58
CA ARG A 163 13.02 14.61 -0.20
C ARG A 163 12.07 14.05 -1.25
N MET A 164 12.45 14.10 -2.53
CA MET A 164 11.61 13.67 -3.65
C MET A 164 12.32 12.56 -4.41
N LYS A 165 11.66 11.42 -4.57
CA LYS A 165 12.17 10.30 -5.35
C LYS A 165 11.09 9.80 -6.33
N PRO A 166 11.31 9.94 -7.66
CA PRO A 166 10.36 9.41 -8.62
C PRO A 166 10.34 7.88 -8.54
N ILE A 167 9.14 7.32 -8.56
CA ILE A 167 8.90 5.86 -8.49
C ILE A 167 8.76 5.30 -9.90
N LEU A 168 7.87 5.93 -10.67
CA LEU A 168 7.48 5.51 -12.01
C LEU A 168 6.87 6.69 -12.74
N THR A 169 7.27 6.86 -14.00
CA THR A 169 6.61 7.74 -14.96
C THR A 169 5.95 6.85 -16.00
N SER A 170 4.66 7.04 -16.26
CA SER A 170 3.98 6.31 -17.33
C SER A 170 4.50 6.72 -18.70
N GLU A 171 4.23 5.92 -19.72
CA GLU A 171 4.27 6.42 -21.09
C GLU A 171 3.16 7.46 -21.32
N TRP A 172 3.22 8.18 -22.44
CA TRP A 172 2.11 9.03 -22.86
C TRP A 172 0.91 8.16 -23.23
N ILE A 173 -0.17 8.35 -22.50
CA ILE A 173 -1.39 7.58 -22.66
C ILE A 173 -2.39 8.43 -23.47
N PRO A 174 -2.84 7.95 -24.64
CA PRO A 174 -3.84 8.66 -25.41
C PRO A 174 -5.16 8.73 -24.62
N LEU A 175 -5.68 9.95 -24.54
CA LEU A 175 -7.05 10.25 -24.18
C LEU A 175 -7.77 10.35 -25.52
N GLY A 176 -8.29 9.22 -26.01
CA GLY A 176 -9.07 9.24 -27.24
C GLY A 176 -10.12 10.36 -27.17
N ALA A 177 -10.30 11.11 -28.26
CA ALA A 177 -11.36 12.10 -28.36
C ALA A 177 -12.66 11.39 -27.95
N SER A 178 -13.15 11.70 -26.74
CA SER A 178 -14.23 10.92 -26.15
C SER A 178 -15.39 10.92 -27.14
N ALA A 179 -15.97 9.74 -27.34
CA ALA A 179 -17.09 9.47 -28.22
C ALA A 179 -18.01 10.69 -28.31
N ARG A 180 -18.10 11.28 -29.51
CA ARG A 180 -19.29 12.05 -29.90
C ARG A 180 -20.49 11.19 -29.48
N MET A 181 -21.22 11.64 -28.47
CA MET A 181 -22.56 11.17 -28.20
C MET A 181 -23.38 11.42 -29.48
N THR A 182 -23.44 10.41 -30.32
CA THR A 182 -24.52 10.19 -31.26
C THR A 182 -25.77 9.87 -30.45
N GLY A 183 -26.77 10.74 -30.57
CA GLY A 183 -28.10 10.66 -29.95
C GLY A 183 -28.71 12.08 -29.88
N ALA A 184 -29.02 12.69 -31.02
CA ALA A 184 -30.37 12.71 -31.63
C ALA A 184 -31.35 13.59 -30.83
N SER A 185 -31.65 14.84 -31.24
CA SER A 185 -32.69 15.18 -32.22
C SER A 185 -33.85 14.18 -32.28
N GLY A 186 -34.95 14.53 -31.61
CA GLY A 186 -36.25 13.86 -31.60
C GLY A 186 -37.18 14.58 -30.65
#